data_AF-A0A944HP93-F1
#
_entry.id   AF-A0A944HP93-F1
#
_cell.length_a   1.000
_cell.length_b   1.000
_cell.length_c   1.000
_cell.angle_alpha   90.00
_cell.angle_beta   90.00
_cell.angle_gamma   90.00
#
_symmetry.space_group_name_H-M   'P 1'
#
loop_
_entity.id
_entity.type
_entity.pdbx_description
1 polymer ?
#
loop_
_entity_poly.entity_id
_entity_poly.type
_entity_poly.pdbx_seq_one_letter_code
_entity_poly.pdbx_strand_id
1 'polypeptide(L)'
;MSDTYQRLASLLVKHCGLEADEVTPDATFRSLEVDSLALVELSLAAEQEFATQIGEDDLDLDGTVADAAAVITAKIAQGSGTQA
;
A
#
# COMPACT_ATOMS: atom_id res chain seq x y z
N MET A 1 11.66 10.61 1.51
CA MET A 1 10.56 9.64 1.62
C MET A 1 10.19 9.25 0.21
N SER A 2 10.07 7.96 -0.08
CA SER A 2 9.78 7.50 -1.45
C SER A 2 8.41 7.96 -1.91
N ASP A 3 8.28 8.38 -3.17
CA ASP A 3 7.00 8.82 -3.77
C ASP A 3 5.88 7.79 -3.56
N THR A 4 6.22 6.50 -3.61
CA THR A 4 5.29 5.38 -3.37
C THR A 4 4.65 5.45 -1.99
N TYR A 5 5.43 5.74 -0.94
CA TYR A 5 4.91 5.83 0.42
C TYR A 5 3.92 6.99 0.56
N GLN A 6 4.22 8.16 -0.02
CA GLN A 6 3.32 9.32 0.05
C GLN A 6 1.98 9.04 -0.65
N ARG A 7 2.01 8.32 -1.79
CA ARG A 7 0.80 7.89 -2.49
C ARG A 7 0.03 6.83 -1.69
N LEU A 8 0.72 5.83 -1.15
CA LEU A 8 0.10 4.80 -0.30
C LEU A 8 -0.55 5.40 0.94
N ALA A 9 0.13 6.32 1.62
CA ALA A 9 -0.40 7.05 2.76
C ALA A 9 -1.63 7.89 2.37
N SER A 10 -1.59 8.55 1.20
CA SER A 10 -2.75 9.29 0.69
C SER A 10 -3.94 8.38 0.39
N LEU A 11 -3.71 7.15 -0.09
CA LEU A 11 -4.75 6.15 -0.31
C LEU A 11 -5.36 5.69 1.02
N LEU A 12 -4.52 5.39 2.02
CA LEU A 12 -4.96 5.04 3.38
C LEU A 12 -5.82 6.14 4.01
N VAL A 13 -5.40 7.39 3.92
CA VAL A 13 -6.17 8.54 4.44
C VAL A 13 -7.52 8.69 3.72
N LYS A 14 -7.56 8.50 2.40
CA LYS A 14 -8.79 8.67 1.61
C LYS A 14 -9.76 7.50 1.68
N HIS A 15 -9.25 6.27 1.63
CA HIS A 15 -10.07 5.05 1.58
C HIS A 15 -10.39 4.51 2.98
N CYS A 16 -9.40 4.49 3.88
CA CYS A 16 -9.59 4.01 5.24
C CYS A 16 -10.02 5.12 6.21
N GLY A 17 -10.00 6.40 5.78
CA GLY A 17 -10.40 7.52 6.62
C GLY A 17 -9.43 7.83 7.76
N LEU A 18 -8.19 7.37 7.66
CA LEU A 18 -7.14 7.55 8.66
C LEU A 18 -6.56 8.97 8.63
N GLU A 19 -5.94 9.41 9.71
CA GLU A 19 -5.21 10.67 9.72
C GLU A 19 -3.78 10.50 9.18
N ALA A 20 -3.30 11.48 8.42
CA ALA A 20 -1.93 11.44 7.88
C ALA A 20 -0.85 11.42 8.98
N ASP A 21 -1.18 11.89 10.19
CA ASP A 21 -0.32 11.85 11.36
C ASP A 21 -0.20 10.42 11.94
N GLU A 22 -1.28 9.63 11.84
CA GLU A 22 -1.30 8.23 12.29
C GLU A 22 -0.54 7.30 11.33
N VAL A 23 -0.54 7.61 10.03
CA VAL A 23 0.15 6.83 9.01
C VAL A 23 1.67 7.05 9.10
N THR A 24 2.30 6.38 10.05
CA THR A 24 3.76 6.37 10.21
C THR A 24 4.40 5.22 9.44
N PRO A 25 5.68 5.33 9.02
CA PRO A 25 6.37 4.23 8.34
C PRO A 25 6.53 2.97 9.21
N ASP A 26 6.52 3.12 10.53
CA ASP A 26 6.63 2.01 11.49
C ASP A 26 5.25 1.45 11.91
N ALA A 27 4.16 2.17 11.61
CA ALA A 27 2.81 1.70 11.87
C ALA A 27 2.50 0.48 11.00
N THR A 28 1.80 -0.49 11.60
CA THR A 28 1.26 -1.65 10.89
C THR A 28 -0.17 -1.41 10.46
N PHE A 29 -0.61 -2.07 9.38
CA PHE A 29 -2.00 -1.98 8.93
C PHE A 29 -2.98 -2.36 10.03
N ARG A 30 -2.66 -3.39 10.82
CA ARG A 30 -3.43 -3.78 12.01
C ARG A 30 -3.48 -2.69 13.09
N SER A 31 -2.42 -1.91 13.28
CA SER A 31 -2.40 -0.80 14.25
C SER A 31 -3.22 0.39 13.75
N LEU A 32 -3.31 0.56 12.44
CA LEU A 32 -4.12 1.57 11.77
C LEU A 32 -5.59 1.15 11.62
N GLU A 33 -6.04 0.11 12.33
CA GLU A 33 -7.40 -0.43 12.23
C GLU A 33 -7.83 -0.77 10.79
N VAL A 34 -6.85 -1.08 9.92
CA VAL A 34 -7.12 -1.56 8.56
C VAL A 34 -7.50 -3.04 8.65
N ASP A 35 -8.76 -3.32 8.34
CA ASP A 35 -9.28 -4.68 8.23
C ASP A 35 -8.92 -5.33 6.89
N SER A 36 -9.09 -6.65 6.81
CA SER A 36 -8.83 -7.41 5.57
C SER A 36 -9.64 -6.89 4.36
N LEU A 37 -10.86 -6.41 4.56
CA LEU A 37 -11.66 -5.80 3.49
C LEU A 37 -11.05 -4.47 3.01
N ALA A 38 -10.65 -3.61 3.95
CA ALA A 38 -10.00 -2.34 3.64
C ALA A 38 -8.66 -2.56 2.91
N LEU A 39 -7.93 -3.62 3.26
CA LEU A 39 -6.69 -4.00 2.59
C LEU A 39 -6.93 -4.47 1.14
N VAL A 40 -8.03 -5.19 0.86
CA VAL A 40 -8.44 -5.55 -0.51
C VAL A 40 -8.84 -4.32 -1.33
N GLU A 41 -9.56 -3.37 -0.73
CA GLU A 41 -9.89 -2.10 -1.40
C GLU A 41 -8.63 -1.27 -1.67
N LEU A 42 -7.70 -1.24 -0.71
CA LEU A 42 -6.42 -0.55 -0.81
C LEU A 42 -5.54 -1.18 -1.90
N SER A 43 -5.43 -2.51 -1.97
CA SER A 43 -4.63 -3.19 -2.98
C SER A 43 -5.14 -2.91 -4.39
N LEU A 44 -6.46 -2.93 -4.59
CA LEU A 44 -7.09 -2.60 -5.87
C LEU A 44 -6.91 -1.12 -6.25
N ALA A 45 -7.03 -0.21 -5.28
CA ALA A 45 -6.79 1.22 -5.50
C ALA A 45 -5.32 1.50 -5.81
N ALA A 46 -4.40 0.85 -5.10
CA ALA A 46 -2.96 0.94 -5.34
C ALA A 46 -2.59 0.35 -6.70
N GLU A 47 -3.13 -0.81 -7.08
CA GLU A 47 -2.88 -1.43 -8.39
C GLU A 47 -3.27 -0.48 -9.53
N GLN A 48 -4.42 0.19 -9.44
CA GLN A 48 -4.86 1.18 -10.42
C GLN A 48 -4.03 2.47 -10.41
N GLU A 49 -3.67 2.98 -9.22
CA GLU A 49 -2.87 4.20 -9.07
C GLU A 49 -1.42 4.02 -9.57
N PHE A 50 -0.83 2.87 -9.28
CA PHE A 50 0.56 2.57 -9.62
C PHE A 50 0.72 1.78 -10.93
N ALA A 51 -0.38 1.38 -11.56
CA ALA A 51 -0.42 0.54 -12.74
C ALA A 51 0.47 -0.72 -12.60
N THR A 52 0.42 -1.35 -11.43
CA THR A 52 1.26 -2.50 -11.07
C THR A 52 0.41 -3.58 -10.39
N GLN A 53 0.77 -4.84 -10.56
CA GLN A 53 0.03 -5.94 -9.96
C GLN A 53 0.35 -6.04 -8.46
N ILE A 54 -0.60 -5.71 -7.60
CA ILE A 54 -0.46 -5.78 -6.14
C ILE A 54 -1.46 -6.82 -5.63
N GLY A 55 -0.94 -7.95 -5.16
CA GLY A 55 -1.75 -9.01 -4.57
C GLY A 55 -2.01 -8.80 -3.08
N GLU A 56 -2.95 -9.55 -2.53
CA GLU A 56 -3.14 -9.65 -1.07
C GLU A 56 -1.88 -10.14 -0.34
N ASP A 57 -1.07 -10.96 -0.99
CA ASP A 57 0.20 -11.48 -0.45
C ASP A 57 1.32 -10.42 -0.41
N ASP A 58 1.17 -9.31 -1.14
CA ASP A 58 2.12 -8.19 -1.12
C ASP A 58 1.87 -7.21 0.03
N LEU A 59 0.67 -7.25 0.61
CA LEU A 59 0.23 -6.37 1.68
C LEU A 59 -0.14 -7.20 2.91
N ASP A 60 0.75 -7.23 3.88
CA ASP A 60 0.55 -8.01 5.09
C ASP A 60 -0.12 -7.15 6.19
N LEU A 61 -1.15 -7.68 6.86
CA LEU A 61 -1.84 -6.94 7.94
C LEU A 61 -0.92 -6.63 9.12
N ASP A 62 0.00 -7.54 9.40
CA ASP A 62 1.02 -7.40 10.44
C ASP A 62 2.27 -6.68 9.93
N GLY A 63 2.33 -6.36 8.62
CA GLY A 63 3.41 -5.60 7.99
C GLY A 63 3.29 -4.09 8.23
N THR A 64 4.40 -3.38 8.10
CA THR A 64 4.44 -1.91 8.25
C THR A 64 4.13 -1.20 6.93
N VAL A 65 3.67 0.06 7.03
CA VAL A 65 3.40 0.88 5.84
C VAL A 65 4.68 1.09 5.01
N ALA A 66 5.84 1.19 5.66
CA ALA A 66 7.12 1.28 4.95
C ALA A 66 7.44 0.01 4.15
N ASP A 67 7.17 -1.16 4.72
CA ASP A 67 7.43 -2.44 4.05
C ASP A 67 6.54 -2.59 2.81
N ALA A 68 5.24 -2.35 2.96
CA ALA A 68 4.29 -2.32 1.84
C ALA A 68 4.73 -1.33 0.74
N ALA A 69 5.13 -0.11 1.11
CA ALA A 69 5.61 0.87 0.14
C ALA A 69 6.90 0.40 -0.56
N ALA A 70 7.79 -0.31 0.13
CA ALA A 70 8.99 -0.88 -0.47
C ALA A 70 8.66 -2.01 -1.44
N VAL A 71 7.74 -2.91 -1.09
CA VAL A 71 7.24 -3.98 -1.95
C VAL A 71 6.62 -3.40 -3.22
N ILE A 72 5.72 -2.42 -3.09
CA ILE A 72 5.09 -1.75 -4.23
C ILE A 72 6.14 -1.07 -5.11
N THR A 73 7.12 -0.37 -4.51
CA THR A 73 8.20 0.27 -5.27
C THR A 73 9.01 -0.75 -6.05
N ALA A 74 9.34 -1.89 -5.43
CA ALA A 74 10.03 -2.97 -6.10
C ALA A 74 9.19 -3.51 -7.26
N LYS A 75 7.88 -3.70 -7.08
CA LYS A 75 6.98 -4.14 -8.15
C LYS A 75 6.88 -3.16 -9.31
N ILE A 76 6.76 -1.86 -9.04
CA ILE A 76 6.75 -0.83 -10.10
C ILE A 76 8.07 -0.87 -10.87
N ALA A 77 9.20 -1.05 -10.18
CA ALA A 77 10.51 -1.16 -10.82
C ALA A 77 10.67 -2.45 -11.64
N GLN A 78 10.05 -3.56 -11.23
CA GLN A 78 10.06 -4.84 -11.94
C GLN A 78 8.97 -4.93 -13.04
N GLY A 79 7.90 -4.15 -12.93
CA GLY A 79 6.67 -4.21 -13.73
C GLY A 79 6.77 -3.64 -15.14
N SER A 80 7.97 -3.27 -15.61
CA SER A 80 8.20 -2.86 -17.01
C SER A 80 8.27 -4.04 -18.01
N GLY A 81 8.01 -5.27 -17.58
CA GLY A 81 8.02 -6.41 -18.49
C GLY A 81 7.27 -7.62 -17.95
N THR A 82 6.00 -7.75 -18.33
CA THR A 82 5.40 -8.97 -18.92
C THR A 82 3.87 -8.83 -18.87
N GLN A 83 3.29 -8.35 -19.97
CA GLN A 83 2.07 -8.98 -20.48
C GLN A 83 2.43 -9.48 -21.88
N ALA A 84 2.50 -10.82 -21.99
CA ALA A 84 2.55 -11.54 -23.24
C ALA A 84 1.14 -11.60 -23.86
#